data_AF-A0A221W3R7-F1
#
_entry.id   AF-A0A221W3R7-F1
#
_cell.length_a   1.000
_cell.length_b   1.000
_cell.length_c   1.000
_cell.angle_alpha   90.00
_cell.angle_beta   90.00
_cell.angle_gamma   90.00
#
_symmetry.space_group_name_H-M   'P 1'
#
loop_
_entity.id
_entity.type
_entity.pdbx_description
1 polymer ?
#
loop_
_entity_poly.entity_id
_entity_poly.type
_entity_poly.pdbx_seq_one_letter_code
_entity_poly.pdbx_strand_id
1 'polypeptide(L)'
;MHVVVLERDAEPTQVVRSLGLHARSIELRDQRGLLERFLDHGTKCPVGGFFAGIDKPSPSVDTAYPYVLGIPQPVTDRLLTEQRRARTPTASPREVAEVTAEVG
;
A
#
# COMPACT_ATOMS: atom_id res chain seq x y z
N MET A 1 19.53 7.14 -10.93
CA MET A 1 19.08 8.05 -9.86
C MET A 1 19.37 7.38 -8.52
N HIS A 2 19.92 8.09 -7.55
CA HIS A 2 20.16 7.57 -6.20
C HIS A 2 18.97 7.94 -5.31
N VAL A 3 18.48 7.00 -4.49
CA VAL A 3 17.29 7.20 -3.65
C VAL A 3 17.58 6.67 -2.25
N VAL A 4 17.29 7.50 -1.25
CA VAL A 4 17.33 7.16 0.19
C VAL A 4 15.92 7.31 0.75
N VAL A 5 15.53 6.41 1.65
CA VAL A 5 14.25 6.47 2.36
C VAL A 5 14.56 6.65 3.84
N LEU A 6 14.09 7.74 4.42
CA LEU A 6 14.20 8.04 5.84
C LEU A 6 12.85 7.77 6.50
N GLU A 7 12.86 6.97 7.56
CA GLU A 7 11.69 6.64 8.37
C GLU A 7 12.02 6.98 9.83
N ARG A 8 11.06 7.60 10.51
CA ARG A 8 11.24 8.05 11.89
C ARG A 8 11.16 6.87 12.85
N ASP A 9 10.24 5.94 12.61
CA ASP A 9 10.04 4.81 13.50
C ASP A 9 11.11 3.73 13.23
N ALA A 10 11.79 3.26 14.27
CA ALA A 10 12.86 2.27 14.13
C ALA A 10 12.35 0.90 13.67
N GLU A 11 11.08 0.60 13.92
CA GLU A 11 10.40 -0.63 13.54
C GLU A 11 9.06 -0.34 12.84
N PRO A 12 8.61 -1.19 11.91
CA PRO A 12 7.32 -1.03 11.27
C PRO A 12 6.17 -1.00 12.28
N THR A 13 5.27 -0.04 12.12
CA THR A 13 4.08 0.08 12.97
C THR A 13 3.22 -1.19 12.89
N GLN A 14 2.75 -1.66 14.04
CA GLN A 14 1.77 -2.76 14.13
C GLN A 14 0.32 -2.24 14.14
N VAL A 15 0.13 -0.91 14.17
CA VAL A 15 -1.20 -0.30 14.18
C VAL A 15 -1.79 -0.36 12.77
N VAL A 16 -2.92 -1.05 12.64
CA VAL A 16 -3.65 -1.17 11.37
C VAL A 16 -4.54 0.05 11.19
N ARG A 17 -4.18 0.96 10.27
CA ARG A 17 -4.97 2.16 9.94
C ARG A 17 -5.75 2.05 8.63
N SER A 18 -5.40 1.09 7.79
CA SER A 18 -6.12 0.75 6.56
C SER A 18 -6.33 -0.76 6.46
N LEU A 19 -7.45 -1.14 5.84
CA LEU A 19 -7.89 -2.53 5.71
C LEU A 19 -7.95 -3.02 4.26
N GLY A 20 -7.61 -2.18 3.29
CA GLY A 20 -7.61 -2.62 1.90
C GLY A 20 -7.21 -1.57 0.87
N LEU A 21 -7.19 -2.03 -0.38
CA LEU A 21 -6.88 -1.25 -1.57
C LEU A 21 -8.09 -1.19 -2.51
N HIS A 22 -8.45 0.01 -2.95
CA HIS A 22 -9.46 0.21 -3.98
C HIS A 22 -8.91 -0.06 -5.39
N ALA A 23 -9.82 -0.23 -6.35
CA ALA A 23 -9.54 -0.58 -7.76
C ALA A 23 -8.34 0.18 -8.35
N ARG A 24 -8.29 1.51 -8.21
CA ARG A 24 -7.19 2.29 -8.79
C ARG A 24 -5.82 1.96 -8.19
N SER A 25 -5.75 1.69 -6.89
CA SER A 25 -4.50 1.25 -6.26
C SER A 25 -4.09 -0.13 -6.75
N ILE A 26 -5.05 -1.03 -6.98
CA ILE A 26 -4.81 -2.38 -7.53
C ILE A 26 -4.24 -2.28 -8.96
N GLU A 27 -4.84 -1.48 -9.83
CA GLU A 27 -4.34 -1.22 -11.19
C GLU A 27 -2.90 -0.74 -11.19
N LEU A 28 -2.53 0.16 -10.27
CA LEU A 28 -1.15 0.64 -10.16
C LEU A 28 -0.17 -0.45 -9.74
N ARG A 29 -0.60 -1.46 -8.97
CA ARG A 29 0.27 -2.61 -8.63
C ARG A 29 0.44 -3.51 -9.83
N ASP A 30 -0.61 -3.73 -10.60
CA ASP A 30 -0.58 -4.53 -11.83
C ASP A 30 0.33 -3.90 -12.89
N GLN A 31 0.20 -2.60 -13.15
CA GLN A 31 1.05 -1.85 -14.07
C GLN A 31 2.54 -1.89 -13.71
N ARG A 32 2.89 -2.27 -12.47
CA ARG A 32 4.26 -2.43 -11.99
C ARG A 32 4.68 -3.90 -11.82
N GLY A 33 3.83 -4.85 -12.21
CA GLY A 33 4.06 -6.29 -12.09
C GLY A 33 4.11 -6.77 -10.63
N LEU A 34 3.40 -6.08 -9.72
CA LEU A 34 3.40 -6.38 -8.29
C LEU A 34 2.13 -7.10 -7.83
N LEU A 35 1.08 -7.11 -8.63
CA LEU A 35 -0.26 -7.48 -8.18
C LEU A 35 -0.33 -8.90 -7.59
N GLU A 36 0.25 -9.90 -8.26
CA GLU A 36 0.20 -11.31 -7.80
C GLU A 36 0.59 -11.47 -6.33
N ARG A 37 1.70 -10.86 -5.91
CA ARG A 37 2.16 -10.93 -4.51
C ARG A 37 1.17 -10.33 -3.52
N PHE A 38 0.42 -9.30 -3.92
CA PHE A 38 -0.62 -8.70 -3.09
C PHE A 38 -1.85 -9.60 -3.02
N LEU A 39 -2.19 -10.28 -4.12
CA LEU A 39 -3.30 -11.23 -4.16
C LEU A 39 -3.03 -12.45 -3.28
N ASP A 40 -1.80 -12.93 -3.22
CA ASP A 40 -1.40 -14.05 -2.33
C ASP A 40 -1.59 -13.74 -0.83
N HIS A 41 -1.65 -12.46 -0.47
CA HIS A 41 -1.68 -11.99 0.92
C HIS A 41 -2.97 -11.25 1.29
N GLY A 42 -3.91 -11.13 0.37
CA GLY A 42 -5.14 -10.37 0.55
C GLY A 42 -6.38 -11.13 0.13
N THR A 43 -7.54 -10.62 0.53
CA THR A 43 -8.84 -11.21 0.21
C THR A 43 -9.59 -10.29 -0.74
N LYS A 44 -10.07 -10.80 -1.88
CA LYS A 44 -10.94 -10.02 -2.76
C LYS A 44 -12.32 -9.88 -2.13
N CYS A 45 -12.75 -8.64 -1.92
CA CYS A 45 -14.08 -8.29 -1.43
C CYS A 45 -14.83 -7.55 -2.54
N PRO A 46 -16.10 -7.91 -2.85
CA PRO A 46 -16.89 -7.16 -3.81
C PRO A 46 -16.90 -5.65 -3.48
N VAL A 47 -16.87 -4.79 -4.51
CA VAL A 47 -17.06 -3.36 -4.28
C VAL A 47 -18.48 -3.16 -3.75
N GLY A 48 -18.62 -2.59 -2.55
CA GLY A 48 -19.89 -2.09 -2.04
C GLY A 48 -20.11 -0.61 -2.41
N GLY A 49 -21.30 -0.08 -2.15
CA GLY A 49 -21.54 1.36 -2.16
C GLY A 49 -20.82 2.05 -1.00
N PHE A 50 -19.50 2.20 -1.08
CA PHE A 50 -18.68 2.83 -0.03
C PHE A 50 -18.87 4.34 -0.02
N PHE A 51 -19.98 4.81 0.54
CA PHE A 51 -20.25 6.23 0.74
C PHE A 51 -20.89 6.45 2.10
N ALA A 52 -20.12 7.01 3.04
CA ALA A 52 -20.59 7.36 4.39
C ALA A 52 -21.29 6.22 5.17
N GLY A 53 -20.98 4.95 4.86
CA GLY A 53 -21.65 3.79 5.46
C GLY A 53 -23.10 3.59 5.03
N ILE A 54 -23.56 4.30 4.00
CA ILE A 54 -24.91 4.16 3.45
C ILE A 54 -24.94 2.92 2.56
N ASP A 55 -25.81 1.98 2.90
CA ASP A 55 -26.02 0.79 2.07
C ASP A 55 -26.66 1.19 0.74
N LYS A 56 -25.88 1.06 -0.34
CA LYS A 56 -26.29 1.31 -1.71
C LYS A 56 -25.67 0.25 -2.62
N PRO A 57 -26.34 -0.07 -3.75
CA PRO A 57 -25.73 -0.90 -4.78
C PRO A 57 -24.37 -0.36 -5.20
N SER A 58 -23.48 -1.27 -5.54
CA SER A 58 -22.17 -0.92 -6.08
C SER A 58 -22.32 -0.14 -7.39
N PRO A 59 -21.56 0.94 -7.59
CA PRO A 59 -21.54 1.61 -8.89
C PRO A 59 -20.90 0.70 -9.95
N SER A 60 -21.38 0.80 -11.19
CA SER A 60 -20.64 0.24 -12.32
C SER A 60 -19.39 1.10 -12.56
N VAL A 61 -18.22 0.48 -12.46
CA VAL A 61 -16.93 1.14 -12.71
C VAL A 61 -16.24 0.41 -13.84
N ASP A 62 -15.73 1.16 -14.82
CA ASP A 62 -14.95 0.62 -15.93
C ASP A 62 -13.52 0.30 -15.44
N THR A 63 -13.34 -0.91 -14.89
CA THR A 63 -12.06 -1.40 -14.39
C THR A 63 -11.98 -2.92 -14.53
N ALA A 64 -10.78 -3.43 -14.80
CA ALA A 64 -10.48 -4.87 -14.77
C ALA A 64 -10.51 -5.46 -13.34
N TYR A 65 -10.54 -4.61 -12.31
CA TYR A 65 -10.48 -5.00 -10.91
C TYR A 65 -11.71 -4.51 -10.13
N PRO A 66 -12.91 -5.05 -10.40
CA PRO A 66 -14.17 -4.63 -9.77
C PRO A 66 -14.33 -5.18 -8.34
N TYR A 67 -13.28 -5.04 -7.53
CA TYR A 67 -13.22 -5.46 -6.13
C TYR A 67 -12.33 -4.53 -5.31
N VAL A 68 -12.53 -4.55 -4.01
CA VAL A 68 -11.54 -4.06 -3.03
C VAL A 68 -10.69 -5.24 -2.63
N LEU A 69 -9.38 -5.06 -2.52
CA LEU A 69 -8.49 -6.06 -1.93
C LEU A 69 -8.40 -5.78 -0.43
N GLY A 70 -9.05 -6.59 0.39
CA GLY A 70 -8.88 -6.59 1.84
C GLY A 70 -7.46 -7.03 2.21
N ILE A 71 -6.65 -6.11 2.70
CA ILE A 71 -5.27 -6.34 3.10
C ILE A 71 -4.88 -5.31 4.18
N PRO A 72 -4.48 -5.75 5.38
CA PRO A 72 -4.05 -4.83 6.44
C PRO A 72 -2.82 -4.02 6.03
N GLN A 73 -2.75 -2.75 6.45
CA GLN A 73 -1.63 -1.87 6.16
C GLN A 73 -0.24 -2.49 6.44
N PRO A 74 0.02 -3.16 7.57
CA PRO A 74 1.36 -3.70 7.84
C PRO A 74 1.82 -4.73 6.79
N VAL A 75 0.89 -5.48 6.19
CA VAL A 75 1.19 -6.43 5.11
C VAL A 75 1.53 -5.67 3.82
N THR A 76 0.77 -4.62 3.50
CA THR A 76 1.04 -3.74 2.36
C THR A 76 2.44 -3.10 2.48
N ASP A 77 2.77 -2.56 3.64
CA ASP A 77 4.05 -1.89 3.92
C ASP A 77 5.23 -2.87 3.82
N ARG A 78 5.05 -4.09 4.34
CA ARG A 78 6.05 -5.18 4.21
C ARG A 78 6.32 -5.50 2.74
N LEU A 79 5.28 -5.77 1.94
CA LEU A 79 5.42 -6.14 0.53
C LEU A 79 6.11 -5.04 -0.30
N LEU A 80 5.78 -3.77 -0.04
CA LEU A 80 6.44 -2.64 -0.70
C LEU A 80 7.91 -2.51 -0.28
N THR A 81 8.21 -2.75 1.01
CA THR A 81 9.58 -2.71 1.53
C THR A 81 10.44 -3.82 0.94
N GLU A 82 9.93 -5.04 0.86
CA GLU A 82 10.59 -6.18 0.22
C GLU A 82 10.88 -5.88 -1.25
N GLN A 83 9.91 -5.34 -1.98
CA GLN A 83 10.09 -4.95 -3.38
C GLN A 83 11.16 -3.86 -3.56
N ARG A 84 11.18 -2.85 -2.67
CA ARG A 84 12.24 -1.82 -2.67
C ARG A 84 13.61 -2.44 -2.47
N ARG A 85 13.77 -3.30 -1.45
CA ARG A 85 15.05 -3.96 -1.13
C ARG A 85 15.56 -4.81 -2.28
N ALA A 86 14.66 -5.53 -2.97
CA ALA A 86 15.00 -6.33 -4.14
C ALA A 86 15.53 -5.47 -5.32
N ARG A 87 15.06 -4.22 -5.46
CA ARG A 87 15.48 -3.30 -6.54
C ARG A 87 16.70 -2.45 -6.18
N THR A 88 16.88 -2.14 -4.89
CA THR A 88 17.99 -1.32 -4.40
C THR A 88 18.56 -1.93 -3.12
N PRO A 89 19.48 -2.91 -3.24
CA PRO A 89 20.04 -3.64 -2.08
C PRO A 89 20.89 -2.76 -1.16
N THR A 90 21.50 -1.69 -1.72
CA THR A 90 22.45 -0.81 -1.02
C THR A 90 21.79 0.30 -0.20
N ALA A 91 20.47 0.47 -0.26
CA ALA A 91 19.77 1.41 0.60
C ALA A 91 19.59 0.78 1.99
N SER A 92 20.61 0.96 2.84
CA SER A 92 20.61 0.59 4.25
C SER A 92 19.32 1.09 4.95
N PRO A 93 18.67 0.30 5.81
CA PRO A 93 17.49 0.75 6.58
C PRO A 93 17.80 1.83 7.64
N ARG A 94 19.04 2.32 7.69
CA ARG A 94 19.55 3.09 8.82
C ARG A 94 19.96 4.47 8.37
N GLU A 95 18.99 5.37 8.40
CA GLU A 95 19.10 6.63 9.12
C GLU A 95 17.71 6.85 9.73
N VAL A 96 17.57 6.56 11.04
CA VAL A 96 16.49 7.13 11.83
C VAL A 96 16.77 8.61 11.83
N ALA A 97 16.24 9.28 10.82
CA ALA A 97 16.45 10.68 10.59
C ALA A 97 15.07 11.31 10.50
N GLU A 98 14.72 12.05 11.54
CA GLU A 98 13.65 13.02 11.44
C GLU A 98 14.16 14.16 10.57
N VAL A 99 13.47 14.45 9.47
CA VAL A 99 13.72 15.67 8.70
C VAL A 99 13.14 16.83 9.52
N THR A 100 13.94 17.43 10.37
CA THR A 100 13.57 18.67 11.07
C THR A 100 13.66 19.81 10.06
N ALA A 101 12.51 20.27 9.56
CA ALA A 101 12.47 21.53 8.82
C ALA A 101 12.68 22.68 9.82
N GLU A 102 13.84 23.35 9.77
CA GLU A 102 13.97 24.66 10.39
C GLU A 102 13.08 25.64 9.62
N VAL A 103 11.99 26.06 10.26
CA VAL A 103 11.12 27.13 9.76
C VAL A 103 11.86 28.44 10.04
N GLY A 104 12.50 28.99 9.00
CA GLY A 104 13.01 30.36 8.98
C GLY A 104 11.93 31.39 8.70
#